data_AF-A0A7Y2DZ76-F1
#
_entry.id   AF-A0A7Y2DZ76-F1
#
_cell.length_a   1.000
_cell.length_b   1.000
_cell.length_c   1.000
_cell.angle_alpha   90.00
_cell.angle_beta   90.00
_cell.angle_gamma   90.00
#
_symmetry.space_group_name_H-M   'P 1'
#
loop_
_entity.id
_entity.type
_entity.pdbx_description
1 polymer ?
#
loop_
_entity_poly.entity_id
_entity_poly.type
_entity_poly.pdbx_seq_one_letter_code
_entity_poly.pdbx_strand_id
1 'polypeptide(L)'
;VKVEGAMIVKKHQKADPRRNVEGGILKREAWVDISNVAIADPKSGAPTRIGFEIRDGKKVRIAKASGEIIPEPGRIVKEKKEESVEKAAKAKTEEKPEAKAEPKKPKEDKETKAAEGKKDGEDQKVEKD
;
A
#
# COMPACT_ATOMS: atom_id res chain seq x y z
N VAL A 1 -7.03 -25.52 -5.28
CA VAL A 1 -6.72 -24.31 -4.49
C VAL A 1 -7.04 -23.04 -5.28
N LYS A 2 -7.14 -21.87 -4.64
CA LYS A 2 -7.17 -20.57 -5.32
C LYS A 2 -5.86 -19.86 -5.01
N VAL A 3 -5.26 -19.19 -6.00
CA VAL A 3 -3.93 -18.59 -5.90
C VAL A 3 -4.00 -17.17 -6.46
N GLU A 4 -3.47 -16.20 -5.71
CA GLU A 4 -3.53 -14.79 -6.07
C GLU A 4 -2.74 -14.51 -7.37
N GLY A 5 -3.31 -13.69 -8.25
CA GLY A 5 -2.75 -13.36 -9.57
C GLY A 5 -2.69 -14.51 -10.59
N ALA A 6 -2.98 -15.75 -10.19
CA ALA A 6 -2.89 -16.93 -11.06
C ALA A 6 -4.23 -17.37 -11.65
N MET A 7 -4.18 -18.05 -12.80
CA MET A 7 -5.34 -18.63 -13.49
C MET A 7 -6.53 -17.66 -13.65
N ILE A 8 -6.24 -16.42 -14.07
CA ILE A 8 -7.24 -15.36 -14.22
C ILE A 8 -8.13 -15.66 -15.44
N VAL A 9 -9.41 -15.89 -15.19
CA VAL A 9 -10.44 -16.06 -16.23
C VAL A 9 -11.21 -14.77 -16.47
N LYS A 10 -11.57 -14.52 -17.74
CA LYS A 10 -12.50 -13.45 -18.14
C LYS A 10 -13.93 -14.00 -18.06
N LYS A 11 -14.72 -13.56 -17.09
CA LYS A 11 -16.15 -13.90 -16.97
C LYS A 11 -17.02 -12.74 -17.42
N HIS A 12 -17.80 -12.94 -18.47
CA HIS A 12 -18.91 -12.07 -18.81
C HIS A 12 -19.97 -12.16 -17.70
N GLN A 13 -20.28 -11.02 -17.06
CA GLN A 13 -21.35 -10.92 -16.08
C GLN A 13 -22.44 -9.99 -16.62
N LYS A 14 -23.68 -10.49 -16.68
CA LYS A 14 -24.87 -9.67 -16.95
C LYS A 14 -25.11 -8.75 -15.75
N ALA A 15 -25.50 -7.50 -16.03
CA ALA A 15 -25.88 -6.55 -15.00
C ALA A 15 -27.05 -7.05 -14.16
N ASP A 16 -27.04 -6.74 -12.86
CA ASP A 16 -28.16 -6.97 -11.94
C ASP A 16 -28.48 -5.65 -11.22
N PRO A 17 -29.40 -4.82 -11.78
CA PRO A 17 -29.77 -3.53 -11.21
C PRO A 17 -30.32 -3.64 -9.79
N ARG A 18 -30.94 -4.77 -9.41
CA ARG A 18 -31.51 -4.96 -8.06
C ARG A 18 -30.44 -5.14 -6.98
N ARG A 19 -29.20 -5.43 -7.38
CA ARG A 19 -28.03 -5.56 -6.49
C ARG A 19 -27.00 -4.45 -6.73
N ASN A 20 -27.32 -3.45 -7.57
CA ASN A 20 -26.38 -2.44 -8.06
C ASN A 20 -25.08 -3.05 -8.64
N VAL A 21 -25.18 -4.19 -9.34
CA VAL A 21 -24.04 -4.86 -9.96
C VAL A 21 -23.99 -4.53 -11.44
N GLU A 22 -22.96 -3.78 -11.83
CA GLU A 22 -22.69 -3.43 -13.22
C GLU A 22 -22.39 -4.68 -14.07
N GLY A 23 -22.76 -4.61 -15.35
CA GLY A 23 -22.47 -5.65 -16.34
C GLY A 23 -21.14 -5.41 -17.03
N GLY A 24 -20.42 -6.47 -17.42
CA GLY A 24 -19.16 -6.33 -18.14
C GLY A 24 -18.29 -7.59 -18.17
N ILE A 25 -17.03 -7.41 -18.58
CA ILE A 25 -16.03 -8.47 -18.64
C ILE A 25 -15.17 -8.41 -17.37
N LEU A 26 -15.49 -9.25 -16.39
CA LEU A 26 -14.79 -9.25 -15.11
C LEU A 26 -13.65 -10.27 -15.12
N LYS A 27 -12.43 -9.80 -14.85
CA LYS A 27 -11.27 -10.66 -14.56
C LYS A 27 -11.39 -11.21 -13.14
N ARG A 28 -11.35 -12.53 -12.96
CA ARG A 28 -11.35 -13.18 -11.64
C ARG A 28 -10.43 -14.40 -11.66
N GLU A 29 -9.73 -14.65 -10.55
CA GLU A 29 -8.93 -15.87 -10.35
C GLU A 29 -9.83 -17.11 -10.28
N ALA A 30 -9.46 -18.16 -11.00
CA ALA A 30 -10.12 -19.46 -10.96
C ALA A 30 -9.46 -20.41 -9.93
N TRP A 31 -9.96 -21.65 -9.89
CA TRP A 31 -9.40 -22.73 -9.08
C TRP A 31 -8.32 -23.49 -9.85
N VAL A 32 -7.12 -23.56 -9.30
CA VAL A 32 -6.01 -24.40 -9.76
C VAL A 32 -6.12 -25.77 -9.08
N ASP A 33 -5.77 -26.85 -9.78
CA ASP A 33 -5.69 -28.18 -9.16
C ASP A 33 -4.63 -28.24 -8.04
N ILE A 34 -4.83 -29.08 -7.02
CA ILE A 34 -3.86 -29.25 -5.92
C ILE A 34 -2.59 -30.00 -6.35
N SER A 35 -2.67 -30.84 -7.40
CA SER A 35 -1.53 -31.53 -8.00
C SER A 35 -0.58 -30.60 -8.77
N ASN A 36 -1.10 -29.45 -9.24
CA ASN A 36 -0.36 -28.47 -10.04
C ASN A 36 0.28 -27.36 -9.19
N VAL A 37 0.34 -27.51 -7.86
CA VAL A 37 0.99 -26.56 -6.95
C VAL A 37 2.00 -27.26 -6.03
N ALA A 38 3.10 -26.58 -5.73
CA ALA A 38 4.12 -27.01 -4.77
C ALA A 38 4.32 -25.96 -3.68
N ILE A 39 4.86 -26.36 -2.54
CA ILE A 39 5.34 -25.40 -1.53
C ILE A 39 6.72 -24.90 -1.99
N ALA A 40 6.98 -23.60 -1.85
CA ALA A 40 8.31 -23.04 -2.00
C ALA A 40 9.16 -23.36 -0.75
N ASP A 41 10.38 -23.84 -0.97
CA ASP A 41 11.36 -24.10 0.07
C ASP A 41 11.77 -22.79 0.79
N PRO A 42 11.73 -22.71 2.14
CA PRO A 42 12.12 -21.49 2.86
C PRO A 42 13.56 -21.04 2.61
N LYS A 43 14.47 -21.97 2.28
CA LYS A 43 15.88 -21.65 2.00
C LYS A 43 16.12 -21.10 0.59
N SER A 44 15.59 -21.79 -0.42
CA SER A 44 15.95 -21.58 -1.83
C SER A 44 14.84 -20.98 -2.70
N GLY A 45 13.60 -20.89 -2.18
CA GLY A 45 12.42 -20.51 -2.95
C GLY A 45 11.97 -21.56 -3.99
N ALA A 46 12.74 -22.63 -4.20
CA ALA A 46 12.45 -23.65 -5.20
C ALA A 46 11.24 -24.53 -4.80
N PRO A 47 10.48 -25.08 -5.76
CA PRO A 47 9.36 -25.97 -5.47
C PRO A 47 9.85 -27.28 -4.82
N THR A 48 9.36 -27.58 -3.61
CA THR A 48 9.84 -28.70 -2.79
C THR A 48 8.73 -29.67 -2.40
N ARG A 49 9.11 -30.93 -2.17
CA ARG A 49 8.21 -31.98 -1.65
C ARG A 49 8.24 -31.99 -0.12
N ILE A 50 7.08 -32.18 0.50
CA ILE A 50 6.95 -32.22 1.96
C ILE A 50 7.40 -33.60 2.50
N GLY A 51 8.14 -33.58 3.61
CA GLY A 51 8.31 -34.69 4.54
C GLY A 51 7.68 -34.35 5.90
N PHE A 52 7.60 -35.35 6.78
CA PHE A 52 7.19 -35.17 8.17
C PHE A 52 8.26 -35.76 9.08
N GLU A 53 8.51 -35.08 10.19
CA GLU A 53 9.48 -35.50 11.21
C GLU A 53 8.90 -35.20 12.59
N ILE A 54 9.41 -35.83 13.65
CA ILE A 54 9.06 -35.49 15.04
C ILE A 54 10.28 -34.81 15.65
N ARG A 55 10.14 -33.54 16.02
CA ARG A 55 11.14 -32.77 16.79
C ARG A 55 10.47 -32.26 18.05
N ASP A 56 11.12 -32.40 19.20
CA ASP A 56 10.64 -31.91 20.51
C ASP A 56 9.21 -32.37 20.85
N GLY A 57 8.89 -33.62 20.51
CA GLY A 57 7.57 -34.25 20.69
C GLY A 57 6.49 -33.78 19.70
N LYS A 58 6.79 -32.84 18.79
CA LYS A 58 5.84 -32.26 17.83
C LYS A 58 6.10 -32.76 16.41
N LYS A 59 5.04 -33.10 15.68
CA LYS A 59 5.11 -33.51 14.28
C LYS A 59 5.23 -32.29 13.36
N VAL A 60 6.45 -31.98 12.94
CA VAL A 60 6.76 -30.86 12.03
C VAL A 60 6.74 -31.30 10.57
N ARG A 61 6.57 -30.32 9.67
CA ARG A 61 6.73 -30.50 8.21
C ARG A 61 8.14 -30.07 7.82
N ILE A 62 8.81 -30.84 6.97
CA ILE A 62 10.15 -30.53 6.47
C ILE A 62 10.16 -30.44 4.94
N ALA A 63 11.02 -29.58 4.39
CA ALA A 63 11.27 -29.47 2.96
C ALA A 63 12.30 -30.53 2.56
N LYS A 64 11.93 -31.48 1.69
CA LYS A 64 12.82 -32.60 1.32
C LYS A 64 14.08 -32.18 0.53
N ALA A 65 14.08 -30.99 -0.05
CA ALA A 65 15.23 -30.45 -0.79
C ALA A 65 16.32 -29.84 0.12
N SER A 66 15.94 -29.24 1.26
CA SER A 66 16.82 -28.45 2.13
C SER A 66 17.00 -29.02 3.54
N GLY A 67 16.10 -29.92 3.97
CA GLY A 67 16.02 -30.41 5.35
C GLY A 67 15.41 -29.42 6.35
N GLU A 68 15.04 -28.21 5.90
CA GLU A 68 14.52 -27.16 6.76
C GLU A 68 13.05 -27.39 7.14
N ILE A 69 12.67 -26.89 8.32
CA ILE A 69 11.29 -26.93 8.80
C ILE A 69 10.46 -25.96 7.95
N ILE A 70 9.43 -26.47 7.27
CA ILE A 70 8.44 -25.63 6.60
C ILE A 70 7.58 -25.02 7.73
N PRO A 71 7.61 -23.69 7.94
CA PRO A 71 6.85 -23.06 9.03
C PRO A 71 5.37 -23.42 8.93
N GLU A 72 4.69 -23.54 10.07
CA GLU A 72 3.24 -23.65 10.04
C GLU A 72 2.66 -22.34 9.48
N PRO A 73 1.66 -22.37 8.59
CA PRO A 73 0.93 -21.19 8.17
C PRO A 73 0.05 -20.73 9.35
N GLY A 74 0.68 -20.03 10.29
CA GLY A 74 0.04 -19.41 11.44
C GLY A 74 -1.09 -18.49 11.00
N ARG A 75 -2.00 -18.21 11.93
CA ARG A 75 -3.17 -17.35 11.69
C ARG A 75 -2.69 -15.90 11.47
N ILE A 76 -2.35 -15.57 10.22
CA ILE A 76 -1.69 -14.32 9.75
C ILE A 76 -2.34 -13.03 10.29
N VAL A 77 -3.60 -13.11 10.72
CA VAL A 77 -4.44 -12.02 11.25
C VAL A 77 -4.09 -11.54 12.67
N LYS A 78 -3.26 -12.25 13.45
CA LYS A 78 -2.91 -11.83 14.83
C LYS A 78 -1.55 -11.14 14.95
N GLU A 79 -0.44 -11.84 14.71
CA GLU A 79 0.91 -11.32 15.04
C GLU A 79 1.26 -10.03 14.29
N LYS A 80 0.86 -9.90 13.01
CA LYS A 80 1.03 -8.67 12.23
C LYS A 80 0.26 -7.46 12.77
N LYS A 81 -0.74 -7.66 13.64
CA LYS A 81 -1.50 -6.57 14.28
C LYS A 81 -0.73 -5.96 15.46
N GLU A 82 0.13 -6.73 16.12
CA GLU A 82 0.89 -6.27 17.29
C GLU A 82 2.14 -5.50 16.85
N GLU A 83 2.91 -6.05 15.90
CA GLU A 83 4.08 -5.38 15.29
C GLU A 83 3.73 -4.02 14.64
N SER A 84 2.57 -3.91 14.00
CA SER A 84 2.11 -2.67 13.37
C SER A 84 1.59 -1.62 14.37
N VAL A 85 1.11 -2.05 15.55
CA VAL A 85 0.70 -1.12 16.62
C VAL A 85 1.92 -0.57 17.36
N GLU A 86 2.94 -1.38 17.68
CA GLU A 86 4.15 -0.85 18.33
C GLU A 86 4.90 0.13 17.41
N LYS A 87 4.99 -0.18 16.12
CA LYS A 87 5.63 0.71 15.12
C LYS A 87 4.88 2.03 14.94
N ALA A 88 3.55 2.01 15.02
CA ALA A 88 2.71 3.22 15.01
C ALA A 88 2.76 4.03 16.32
N ALA A 89 3.10 3.39 17.45
CA ALA A 89 3.33 4.07 18.72
C ALA A 89 4.69 4.79 18.74
N LYS A 90 5.78 4.12 18.35
CA LYS A 90 7.13 4.73 18.25
C LYS A 90 7.15 5.94 17.32
N ALA A 91 6.53 5.83 16.15
CA ALA A 91 6.47 6.90 15.15
C ALA A 91 5.72 8.19 15.59
N LYS A 92 5.15 8.24 16.80
CA LYS A 92 4.49 9.44 17.36
C LYS A 92 5.28 10.12 18.48
N THR A 93 6.44 9.58 18.88
CA THR A 93 7.20 10.07 20.04
C THR A 93 8.47 10.84 19.65
N GLU A 94 8.86 10.81 18.37
CA GLU A 94 10.16 11.32 17.88
C GLU A 94 10.05 12.50 16.89
N GLU A 95 9.18 13.48 17.15
CA GLU A 95 9.26 14.79 16.47
C GLU A 95 8.99 15.97 17.42
N LYS A 96 10.04 16.40 18.15
CA LYS A 96 10.40 17.79 18.54
C LYS A 96 11.44 17.80 19.67
N PRO A 97 12.65 18.30 19.42
CA PRO A 97 13.08 19.57 20.03
C PRO A 97 13.81 20.50 19.04
N GLU A 98 13.39 21.77 18.92
CA GLU A 98 14.04 22.98 19.48
C GLU A 98 15.19 23.58 18.65
N ALA A 99 15.03 24.86 18.30
CA ALA A 99 16.12 25.80 18.02
C ALA A 99 15.68 27.19 18.52
N LYS A 100 16.58 27.91 19.21
CA LYS A 100 16.32 29.23 19.82
C LYS A 100 17.07 30.36 19.10
N ALA A 101 16.58 31.57 19.36
CA ALA A 101 17.05 32.91 19.02
C ALA A 101 18.55 33.19 19.35
N GLU A 102 19.18 34.36 19.08
CA GLU A 102 18.70 35.76 19.03
C GLU A 102 19.81 36.74 18.46
N PRO A 103 19.77 38.08 18.69
CA PRO A 103 19.13 39.23 17.98
C PRO A 103 20.02 39.79 16.81
N LYS A 104 20.12 41.05 16.31
CA LYS A 104 19.82 42.50 16.63
C LYS A 104 19.54 43.24 15.28
N LYS A 105 18.73 44.30 15.10
CA LYS A 105 18.64 45.72 15.61
C LYS A 105 19.78 46.68 15.19
N PRO A 106 19.51 48.00 14.93
CA PRO A 106 18.29 48.68 14.40
C PRO A 106 18.58 49.92 13.46
N LYS A 107 17.54 50.75 13.18
CA LYS A 107 17.47 52.16 12.63
C LYS A 107 16.77 52.30 11.25
N GLU A 108 16.15 53.40 10.83
CA GLU A 108 15.42 54.58 11.37
C GLU A 108 14.97 55.43 10.14
N ASP A 109 13.79 56.03 10.20
CA ASP A 109 12.98 56.81 9.21
C ASP A 109 13.64 57.70 8.12
N LYS A 110 12.97 57.84 6.94
CA LYS A 110 12.38 59.14 6.48
C LYS A 110 11.56 59.18 5.16
N GLU A 111 10.77 60.25 5.06
CA GLU A 111 9.96 60.85 3.96
C GLU A 111 10.71 60.98 2.60
N THR A 112 10.13 61.22 1.40
CA THR A 112 8.86 61.82 0.88
C THR A 112 8.42 61.05 -0.42
N LYS A 113 7.51 61.43 -1.36
CA LYS A 113 6.63 62.59 -1.67
C LYS A 113 5.41 62.15 -2.54
N ALA A 114 4.85 63.01 -3.40
CA ALA A 114 3.69 62.75 -4.28
C ALA A 114 3.75 63.48 -5.65
N ALA A 115 3.10 62.91 -6.69
CA ALA A 115 2.61 63.49 -7.97
C ALA A 115 1.76 62.39 -8.68
N GLU A 116 0.48 62.57 -9.03
CA GLU A 116 -0.14 63.28 -10.18
C GLU A 116 0.13 62.69 -11.59
N GLY A 117 -0.97 62.35 -12.32
CA GLY A 117 -0.97 62.37 -13.80
C GLY A 117 -1.78 61.32 -14.59
N LYS A 118 -3.02 61.68 -15.01
CA LYS A 118 -3.73 61.27 -16.26
C LYS A 118 -4.13 59.77 -16.46
N LYS A 119 -5.39 59.41 -16.81
CA LYS A 119 -6.13 59.54 -18.11
C LYS A 119 -5.55 58.67 -19.24
N ASP A 120 -6.31 58.02 -20.15
CA ASP A 120 -7.76 57.73 -20.39
C ASP A 120 -7.81 56.30 -21.04
N GLY A 121 -8.90 55.55 -21.30
CA GLY A 121 -10.36 55.71 -21.16
C GLY A 121 -11.10 54.55 -21.90
N GLU A 122 -12.42 54.68 -22.12
CA GLU A 122 -13.26 54.06 -23.18
C GLU A 122 -13.49 52.51 -23.28
N ASP A 123 -14.54 52.05 -22.58
CA ASP A 123 -15.77 51.38 -23.11
C ASP A 123 -15.83 50.12 -24.04
N GLN A 124 -17.08 49.70 -24.30
CA GLN A 124 -17.54 48.33 -24.60
C GLN A 124 -18.07 48.11 -26.05
N LYS A 125 -17.82 46.92 -26.63
CA LYS A 125 -18.70 46.14 -27.56
C LYS A 125 -18.02 44.79 -27.85
N VAL A 126 -18.66 43.62 -28.03
CA VAL A 126 -20.02 43.17 -28.44
C VAL A 126 -20.31 43.24 -29.94
N GLU A 127 -19.80 42.22 -30.65
CA GLU A 127 -20.32 41.44 -31.81
C GLU A 127 -19.26 40.34 -32.10
N LYS A 128 -19.50 39.06 -32.41
CA LYS A 128 -20.64 38.24 -32.90
C LYS A 128 -20.72 38.08 -34.43
N ASP A 129 -20.02 37.04 -34.90
CA ASP A 129 -20.35 36.19 -36.06
C ASP A 129 -20.08 34.72 -35.66
#